data_AF-A0A960ZXB8-F1
#
_entry.id   AF-A0A960ZXB8-F1
#
_cell.length_a   1.000
_cell.length_b   1.000
_cell.length_c   1.000
_cell.angle_alpha   90.00
_cell.angle_beta   90.00
_cell.angle_gamma   90.00
#
_symmetry.space_group_name_H-M   'P 1'
#
loop_
_entity.id
_entity.type
_entity.pdbx_description
1 polymer ?
#
loop_
_entity_poly.entity_id
_entity_poly.type
_entity_poly.pdbx_seq_one_letter_code
_entity_poly.pdbx_strand_id
1 'polypeptide(L)'
;RALGRLAPEQLRQNLETLVNGEMKAAEFVFYQMHSVGALHLSSSEQSLLEETLSSSFHVILDYIFQILGAAGVLPNCEILFHCLRSKSPRVKSQVVETLEKTVPMPIFARIQPLIDSLPLDEKLIRCEELGICAASVEEILLYFAQSPILSNHIASAVLMQRLQMPGWREELRRQMLSKEELFHRFAYELLEQQ
;
A
#
# COMPACT_ATOMS: atom_id res chain seq x y z
N ARG A 1 4.41 7.90 10.98
CA ARG A 1 4.18 8.57 9.68
C ARG A 1 4.52 10.06 9.80
N ALA A 2 5.00 10.69 8.72
CA ALA A 2 5.67 12.01 8.74
C ALA A 2 4.74 13.19 9.06
N LEU A 3 3.44 13.10 8.72
CA LEU A 3 2.46 14.17 8.94
C LEU A 3 2.21 14.53 10.41
N GLY A 4 2.48 13.62 11.35
CA GLY A 4 2.39 13.89 12.78
C GLY A 4 3.68 14.43 13.41
N ARG A 5 4.74 14.66 12.63
CA ARG A 5 6.09 14.93 13.15
C ARG A 5 6.81 16.12 12.51
N LEU A 6 6.35 16.59 11.35
CA LEU A 6 7.01 17.67 10.60
C LEU A 6 6.19 18.94 10.60
N ALA A 7 6.87 20.08 10.74
CA ALA A 7 6.28 21.38 10.46
C ALA A 7 5.96 21.52 8.95
N PRO A 8 4.95 22.32 8.56
CA PRO A 8 4.54 22.47 7.15
C PRO A 8 5.68 22.84 6.19
N GLU A 9 6.61 23.69 6.63
CA GLU A 9 7.77 24.13 5.85
C GLU A 9 8.75 22.98 5.60
N GLN A 10 9.00 22.16 6.62
CA GLN A 10 9.84 20.97 6.51
C GLN A 10 9.19 19.92 5.61
N LEU A 11 7.86 19.78 5.69
CA LEU A 11 7.09 18.90 4.82
C LEU A 11 7.25 19.32 3.35
N ARG A 12 7.14 20.61 3.04
CA ARG A 12 7.34 21.14 1.67
C ARG A 12 8.77 20.91 1.17
N GLN A 13 9.77 21.16 2.01
CA GLN A 13 11.18 20.97 1.64
C GLN A 13 11.55 19.51 1.36
N ASN A 14 10.87 18.56 2.00
CA ASN A 14 11.13 17.13 1.86
C ASN A 14 10.03 16.39 1.07
N LEU A 15 9.13 17.12 0.41
CA LEU A 15 7.91 16.58 -0.16
C LEU A 15 8.21 15.45 -1.14
N GLU A 16 9.14 15.69 -2.07
CA GLU A 16 9.53 14.72 -3.08
C GLU A 16 10.10 13.44 -2.44
N THR A 17 10.99 13.56 -1.46
CA THR A 17 11.57 12.40 -0.76
C THR A 17 10.52 11.58 -0.02
N LEU A 18 9.60 12.25 0.69
CA LEU A 18 8.52 11.60 1.43
C LEU A 18 7.56 10.87 0.50
N VAL A 19 7.08 11.55 -0.54
CA VAL A 19 6.20 10.93 -1.53
C VAL A 19 6.93 9.80 -2.24
N ASN A 20 8.21 9.97 -2.60
CA ASN A 20 8.98 8.93 -3.28
C ASN A 20 9.14 7.65 -2.45
N GLY A 21 9.25 7.77 -1.11
CA GLY A 21 9.28 6.62 -0.21
C GLY A 21 7.96 5.84 -0.23
N GLU A 22 6.83 6.55 -0.11
CA GLU A 22 5.49 5.93 -0.14
C GLU A 22 5.12 5.41 -1.55
N MET A 23 5.59 6.07 -2.61
CA MET A 23 5.39 5.63 -3.99
C MET A 23 6.04 4.26 -4.26
N LYS A 24 7.25 4.01 -3.74
CA LYS A 24 7.88 2.68 -3.86
C LYS A 24 7.02 1.59 -3.23
N ALA A 25 6.41 1.88 -2.08
CA ALA A 25 5.49 0.96 -1.43
C ALA A 25 4.20 0.75 -2.25
N ALA A 26 3.66 1.81 -2.85
CA ALA A 26 2.48 1.73 -3.72
C ALA A 26 2.75 0.90 -4.98
N GLU A 27 3.88 1.15 -5.65
CA GLU A 27 4.30 0.42 -6.85
C GLU A 27 4.54 -1.06 -6.55
N PHE A 28 5.22 -1.37 -5.43
CA PHE A 28 5.43 -2.75 -4.99
C PHE A 28 4.10 -3.47 -4.77
N VAL A 29 3.21 -2.91 -3.94
CA VAL A 29 1.92 -3.54 -3.62
C VAL A 29 1.04 -3.66 -4.86
N PHE A 30 1.03 -2.65 -5.75
CA PHE A 30 0.30 -2.69 -7.01
C PHE A 30 0.75 -3.85 -7.89
N TYR A 31 2.06 -4.02 -8.06
CA TYR A 31 2.61 -5.12 -8.84
C TYR A 31 2.24 -6.47 -8.21
N GLN A 32 2.50 -6.66 -6.92
CA GLN A 32 2.21 -7.93 -6.25
C GLN A 32 0.72 -8.30 -6.33
N MET A 33 -0.20 -7.33 -6.19
CA MET A 33 -1.64 -7.54 -6.29
C MET A 33 -2.04 -8.19 -7.63
N HIS A 34 -1.34 -7.85 -8.70
CA HIS A 34 -1.59 -8.37 -10.04
C HIS A 34 -0.72 -9.58 -10.42
N SER A 35 0.19 -9.99 -9.54
CA SER A 35 1.05 -11.17 -9.69
C SER A 35 0.63 -12.34 -8.78
N VAL A 36 -0.35 -12.16 -7.89
CA VAL A 36 -0.77 -13.18 -6.90
C VAL A 36 -1.14 -14.52 -7.56
N GLY A 37 -1.75 -14.51 -8.75
CA GLY A 37 -2.17 -15.72 -9.44
C GLY A 37 -1.02 -16.70 -9.76
N ALA A 38 0.23 -16.24 -9.77
CA ALA A 38 1.41 -17.09 -9.98
C ALA A 38 1.89 -17.82 -8.71
N LEU A 39 1.31 -17.53 -7.54
CA LEU A 39 1.79 -18.02 -6.23
C LEU A 39 1.24 -19.39 -5.80
N HIS A 40 0.41 -20.03 -6.64
CA HIS A 40 -0.14 -21.38 -6.40
C HIS A 40 -0.83 -21.58 -5.03
N LEU A 41 -1.48 -20.53 -4.52
CA LEU A 41 -2.24 -20.56 -3.26
C LEU A 41 -3.62 -21.22 -3.43
N SER A 42 -4.24 -21.67 -2.33
CA SER A 42 -5.66 -22.02 -2.37
C SER A 42 -6.51 -20.77 -2.66
N SER A 43 -7.70 -20.94 -3.25
CA SER A 43 -8.58 -19.80 -3.58
C SER A 43 -8.89 -18.90 -2.37
N SER A 44 -8.99 -19.48 -1.17
CA SER A 44 -9.27 -18.72 0.06
C SER A 44 -8.08 -17.87 0.52
N GLU A 45 -6.86 -18.39 0.37
CA GLU A 45 -5.62 -17.67 0.71
C GLU A 45 -5.31 -16.61 -0.33
N GLN A 46 -5.54 -16.94 -1.61
CA GLN A 46 -5.39 -16.02 -2.72
C GLN A 46 -6.30 -14.80 -2.56
N SER A 47 -7.60 -15.01 -2.29
CA SER A 47 -8.57 -13.93 -2.08
C SER A 47 -8.15 -13.03 -0.91
N LEU A 48 -7.74 -13.61 0.22
CA LEU A 48 -7.30 -12.84 1.38
C LEU A 48 -6.04 -12.01 1.06
N LEU A 49 -5.10 -12.57 0.31
CA LEU A 49 -3.88 -11.87 -0.09
C LEU A 49 -4.18 -10.71 -1.06
N GLU A 50 -4.98 -10.95 -2.10
CA GLU A 50 -5.41 -9.95 -3.07
C GLU A 50 -6.17 -8.79 -2.40
N GLU A 51 -7.12 -9.10 -1.52
CA GLU A 51 -7.88 -8.09 -0.76
C GLU A 51 -6.98 -7.25 0.15
N THR A 52 -5.99 -7.89 0.80
CA THR A 52 -5.04 -7.20 1.68
C THR A 52 -4.09 -6.30 0.87
N LEU A 53 -3.59 -6.77 -0.27
CA LEU A 53 -2.77 -5.97 -1.18
C LEU A 53 -3.58 -4.79 -1.75
N SER A 54 -4.80 -5.02 -2.23
CA SER A 54 -5.69 -3.97 -2.73
C SER A 54 -5.98 -2.90 -1.66
N SER A 55 -6.31 -3.33 -0.45
CA SER A 55 -6.55 -2.43 0.68
C SER A 55 -5.29 -1.64 1.03
N SER A 56 -4.13 -2.29 1.07
CA SER A 56 -2.83 -1.64 1.32
C SER A 56 -2.52 -0.57 0.28
N PHE A 57 -2.70 -0.90 -1.00
CA PHE A 57 -2.48 0.03 -2.11
C PHE A 57 -3.32 1.31 -1.95
N HIS A 58 -4.61 1.15 -1.64
CA HIS A 58 -5.49 2.29 -1.41
C HIS A 58 -5.10 3.12 -0.18
N VAL A 59 -4.71 2.48 0.92
CA VAL A 59 -4.24 3.20 2.13
C VAL A 59 -2.95 3.97 1.86
N ILE A 60 -2.03 3.42 1.07
CA ILE A 60 -0.79 4.10 0.70
C ILE A 60 -1.08 5.28 -0.22
N LEU A 61 -1.91 5.10 -1.26
CA LEU A 61 -2.30 6.19 -2.16
C LEU A 61 -3.04 7.32 -1.41
N ASP A 62 -3.98 6.99 -0.54
CA ASP A 62 -4.66 7.99 0.30
C ASP A 62 -3.65 8.78 1.14
N TYR A 63 -2.69 8.09 1.76
CA TYR A 63 -1.64 8.76 2.54
C TYR A 63 -0.73 9.65 1.68
N ILE A 64 -0.41 9.27 0.44
CA ILE A 64 0.29 10.15 -0.52
C ILE A 64 -0.52 11.41 -0.80
N PHE A 65 -1.83 11.28 -1.01
CA PHE A 65 -2.73 12.41 -1.26
C PHE A 65 -2.82 13.32 -0.03
N GLN A 66 -2.86 12.76 1.17
CA GLN A 66 -2.81 13.50 2.43
C GLN A 66 -1.48 14.26 2.59
N ILE A 67 -0.34 13.67 2.19
CA ILE A 67 0.96 14.36 2.19
C ILE A 67 0.90 15.58 1.26
N LEU A 68 0.39 15.40 0.04
CA LEU A 68 0.25 16.49 -0.94
C LEU A 68 -0.71 17.58 -0.44
N GLY A 69 -1.82 17.20 0.19
CA GLY A 69 -2.78 18.13 0.79
C GLY A 69 -2.18 18.92 1.95
N ALA A 70 -1.51 18.25 2.88
CA ALA A 70 -0.85 18.88 4.02
C ALA A 70 0.30 19.81 3.59
N ALA A 71 0.99 19.50 2.49
CA ALA A 71 2.01 20.39 1.92
C ALA A 71 1.39 21.64 1.26
N GLY A 72 0.07 21.68 1.05
CA GLY A 72 -0.64 22.75 0.36
C GLY A 72 -0.57 22.66 -1.17
N VAL A 73 -0.14 21.50 -1.70
CA VAL A 73 0.01 21.25 -3.13
C VAL A 73 -1.32 20.83 -3.74
N LEU A 74 -2.07 19.97 -3.03
CA LEU A 74 -3.30 19.38 -3.53
C LEU A 74 -4.52 19.81 -2.70
N PRO A 75 -5.29 20.83 -3.13
CA PRO A 75 -6.49 21.24 -2.40
C PRO A 75 -7.55 20.14 -2.44
N ASN A 76 -8.34 20.01 -1.37
CA ASN A 76 -9.44 19.04 -1.25
C ASN A 76 -9.01 17.58 -1.55
N CYS A 77 -7.81 17.20 -1.11
CA CYS A 77 -7.20 15.89 -1.40
C CYS A 77 -8.12 14.68 -1.09
N GLU A 78 -8.93 14.75 -0.03
CA GLU A 78 -9.91 13.71 0.34
C GLU A 78 -10.98 13.49 -0.74
N ILE A 79 -11.51 14.58 -1.30
CA ILE A 79 -12.54 14.53 -2.36
C ILE A 79 -11.91 13.97 -3.64
N LEU A 80 -10.71 14.42 -3.99
CA LEU A 80 -10.01 13.96 -5.19
C LEU A 80 -9.69 12.47 -5.13
N PHE A 81 -9.22 11.99 -3.97
CA PHE A 81 -8.98 10.56 -3.78
C PHE A 81 -10.27 9.73 -3.92
N HIS A 82 -11.39 10.19 -3.37
CA HIS A 82 -12.68 9.52 -3.55
C HIS A 82 -13.11 9.49 -5.02
N CYS A 83 -12.93 10.60 -5.74
CA CYS A 83 -13.26 10.71 -7.16
C CYS A 83 -12.42 9.77 -8.05
N LEU A 84 -11.16 9.48 -7.72
CA LEU A 84 -10.34 8.49 -8.44
C LEU A 84 -10.93 7.07 -8.41
N ARG A 85 -11.69 6.76 -7.36
CA ARG A 85 -12.36 5.46 -7.20
C ARG A 85 -13.72 5.41 -7.88
N SER A 86 -14.19 6.52 -8.43
CA SER A 86 -15.46 6.59 -9.17
C SER A 86 -15.46 5.62 -10.35
N LYS A 87 -16.60 5.01 -10.65
CA LYS A 87 -16.76 4.19 -11.87
C LYS A 87 -16.79 5.03 -13.15
N SER A 88 -16.97 6.35 -13.03
CA SER A 88 -17.07 7.26 -14.18
C SER A 88 -15.69 7.61 -14.74
N PRO A 89 -15.35 7.23 -15.98
CA PRO A 89 -14.07 7.59 -16.60
C PRO A 89 -13.89 9.10 -16.67
N ARG A 90 -14.96 9.86 -16.94
CA ARG A 90 -14.94 11.33 -16.97
C ARG A 90 -14.50 11.92 -15.63
N VAL A 91 -15.01 11.40 -14.52
CA VAL A 91 -14.62 11.85 -13.18
C VAL A 91 -13.14 11.56 -12.93
N LYS A 92 -12.67 10.36 -13.29
CA LYS A 92 -11.25 10.00 -13.15
C LYS A 92 -10.35 10.92 -13.97
N SER A 93 -10.66 11.15 -15.25
CA SER A 93 -9.89 12.04 -16.12
C SER A 93 -9.80 13.46 -15.55
N GLN A 94 -10.89 13.99 -14.98
CA GLN A 94 -10.87 15.30 -14.34
C GLN A 94 -9.95 15.35 -13.13
N VAL A 95 -9.88 14.28 -12.33
CA VAL A 95 -8.96 14.20 -11.20
C VAL A 95 -7.51 14.13 -11.69
N VAL A 96 -7.22 13.30 -12.70
CA VAL A 96 -5.87 13.21 -13.29
C VAL A 96 -5.42 14.57 -13.81
N GLU A 97 -6.27 15.29 -14.55
CA GLU A 97 -5.98 16.65 -15.03
C GLU A 97 -5.75 17.63 -13.87
N THR A 98 -6.52 17.50 -12.78
CA THR A 98 -6.34 18.34 -11.58
C THR A 98 -4.98 18.08 -10.94
N LEU A 99 -4.59 16.81 -10.85
CA LEU A 99 -3.29 16.40 -10.30
C LEU A 99 -2.15 16.92 -11.18
N GLU A 100 -2.26 16.81 -12.50
CA GLU A 100 -1.26 17.32 -13.45
C GLU A 100 -1.02 18.83 -13.28
N LYS A 101 -2.09 19.61 -13.03
CA LYS A 101 -2.01 21.07 -12.87
C LYS A 101 -1.50 21.52 -11.51
N THR A 102 -1.63 20.69 -10.47
CA THR A 102 -1.39 21.10 -9.07
C THR A 102 -0.15 20.47 -8.48
N VAL A 103 0.15 19.21 -8.83
CA VAL A 103 1.25 18.44 -8.28
C VAL A 103 2.54 18.70 -9.07
N PRO A 104 3.70 18.89 -8.41
CA PRO A 104 4.98 19.00 -9.10
C PRO A 104 5.22 17.85 -10.07
N MET A 105 5.66 18.17 -11.28
CA MET A 105 5.80 17.21 -12.38
C MET A 105 6.58 15.93 -12.02
N PRO A 106 7.71 15.98 -11.27
CA PRO A 106 8.42 14.75 -10.88
C PRO A 106 7.56 13.79 -10.04
N ILE A 107 6.70 14.34 -9.18
CA ILE A 107 5.79 13.55 -8.35
C ILE A 107 4.62 13.05 -9.19
N PHE A 108 4.02 13.92 -10.00
CA PHE A 108 2.90 13.55 -10.87
C PHE A 108 3.27 12.41 -11.83
N ALA A 109 4.46 12.48 -12.45
CA ALA A 109 4.95 11.46 -13.38
C ALA A 109 5.02 10.05 -12.75
N ARG A 110 5.27 9.95 -11.44
CA ARG A 110 5.26 8.66 -10.72
C ARG A 110 3.87 8.20 -10.30
N ILE A 111 2.99 9.13 -9.91
CA ILE A 111 1.62 8.81 -9.49
C ILE A 111 0.76 8.40 -10.70
N GLN A 112 0.89 9.12 -11.83
CA GLN A 112 0.05 8.97 -13.01
C GLN A 112 -0.13 7.51 -13.47
N PRO A 113 0.93 6.69 -13.65
CA PRO A 113 0.78 5.29 -14.09
C PRO A 113 -0.19 4.48 -13.22
N LEU A 114 -0.24 4.76 -11.91
CA LEU A 114 -1.03 4.00 -10.95
C LEU A 114 -2.52 4.42 -10.97
N ILE A 115 -2.80 5.67 -11.31
CA ILE A 115 -4.16 6.26 -11.23
C ILE A 115 -4.85 6.46 -12.58
N ASP A 116 -4.09 6.48 -13.67
CA ASP A 116 -4.62 6.69 -15.02
C ASP A 116 -5.25 5.41 -15.59
N SER A 117 -5.94 5.55 -16.71
CA SER A 117 -6.63 4.50 -17.47
C SER A 117 -5.74 3.71 -18.44
N LEU A 118 -4.41 3.74 -18.24
CA LEU A 118 -3.48 2.92 -19.02
C LEU A 118 -3.85 1.42 -18.92
N PRO A 119 -3.62 0.63 -19.98
CA PRO A 119 -3.76 -0.82 -19.93
C PRO A 119 -2.93 -1.42 -18.79
N LEU A 120 -3.44 -2.47 -18.14
CA LEU A 120 -2.78 -3.10 -17.00
C LEU A 120 -1.36 -3.56 -17.35
N ASP A 121 -1.18 -4.21 -18.51
CA ASP A 121 0.11 -4.72 -18.96
C ASP A 121 1.17 -3.61 -19.05
N GLU A 122 0.79 -2.43 -19.55
CA GLU A 122 1.69 -1.27 -19.60
C GLU A 122 2.07 -0.77 -18.20
N LYS A 123 1.14 -0.82 -17.24
CA LYS A 123 1.43 -0.46 -15.84
C LYS A 123 2.41 -1.44 -15.20
N LEU A 124 2.27 -2.73 -15.50
CA LEU A 124 3.16 -3.76 -14.99
C LEU A 124 4.57 -3.63 -15.59
N ILE A 125 4.69 -3.40 -16.90
CA ILE A 125 5.97 -3.15 -17.56
C ILE A 125 6.68 -1.96 -16.91
N ARG A 126 5.98 -0.86 -16.61
CA ARG A 126 6.58 0.29 -15.92
C ARG A 126 7.08 -0.06 -14.51
N CYS A 127 6.39 -0.92 -13.78
CA CYS A 127 6.87 -1.40 -12.48
C CYS A 127 8.15 -2.24 -12.64
N GLU A 128 8.22 -3.08 -13.66
CA GLU A 128 9.41 -3.88 -13.98
C GLU A 128 10.61 -3.01 -14.39
N GLU A 129 10.38 -1.94 -15.16
CA GLU A 129 11.39 -0.93 -15.49
C GLU A 129 11.95 -0.21 -14.26
N LEU A 130 11.15 -0.12 -13.18
CA LEU A 130 11.57 0.39 -11.87
C LEU A 130 12.29 -0.69 -11.02
N GLY A 131 12.48 -1.90 -11.55
CA GLY A 131 13.13 -3.02 -10.89
C GLY A 131 12.22 -3.81 -9.93
N ILE A 132 10.90 -3.62 -10.01
CA ILE A 132 9.95 -4.38 -9.19
C ILE A 132 9.67 -5.71 -9.88
N CYS A 133 9.84 -6.79 -9.15
CA CYS A 133 9.61 -8.15 -9.64
C CYS A 133 8.59 -8.88 -8.74
N ALA A 134 8.08 -10.00 -9.25
CA ALA A 134 7.18 -10.86 -8.49
C ALA A 134 7.92 -11.40 -7.26
N ALA A 135 7.34 -11.17 -6.08
CA ALA A 135 7.87 -11.64 -4.82
C ALA A 135 7.23 -12.98 -4.45
N SER A 136 7.96 -13.80 -3.69
CA SER A 136 7.41 -14.99 -3.05
C SER A 136 6.34 -14.65 -2.02
N VAL A 137 5.51 -15.62 -1.67
CA VAL A 137 4.49 -15.45 -0.61
C VAL A 137 5.18 -15.04 0.70
N GLU A 138 6.29 -15.68 1.02
CA GLU A 138 7.14 -15.40 2.18
C GLU A 138 7.52 -13.92 2.25
N GLU A 139 8.05 -13.37 1.16
CA GLU A 139 8.50 -11.99 1.08
C GLU A 139 7.34 -10.99 1.23
N ILE A 140 6.18 -11.29 0.63
CA ILE A 140 4.98 -10.46 0.76
C ILE A 140 4.47 -10.45 2.21
N LEU A 141 4.42 -11.61 2.86
CA LEU A 141 3.95 -11.72 4.25
C LEU A 141 4.94 -11.07 5.24
N LEU A 142 6.24 -11.15 4.99
CA LEU A 142 7.25 -10.41 5.76
C LEU A 142 7.14 -8.90 5.56
N TYR A 143 6.90 -8.45 4.32
CA TYR A 143 6.61 -7.04 4.03
C TYR A 143 5.38 -6.55 4.82
N PHE A 144 4.32 -7.36 4.88
CA PHE A 144 3.14 -7.07 5.68
C PHE A 144 3.40 -7.00 7.19
N ALA A 145 4.21 -7.90 7.74
CA ALA A 145 4.59 -7.91 9.16
C ALA A 145 5.33 -6.62 9.59
N GLN A 146 6.04 -6.00 8.65
CA GLN A 146 6.83 -4.77 8.89
C GLN A 146 6.05 -3.49 8.56
N SER A 147 4.86 -3.61 7.97
CA SER A 147 4.02 -2.49 7.56
C SER A 147 3.61 -1.60 8.75
N PRO A 148 3.30 -0.31 8.54
CA PRO A 148 2.61 0.49 9.54
C PRO A 148 1.09 0.21 9.61
N ILE A 149 0.55 -0.66 8.74
CA ILE A 149 -0.90 -0.91 8.60
C ILE A 149 -1.30 -2.14 9.42
N LEU A 150 -2.21 -1.98 10.39
CA LEU A 150 -2.64 -3.06 11.29
C LEU A 150 -3.23 -4.27 10.56
N SER A 151 -4.08 -4.05 9.55
CA SER A 151 -4.67 -5.13 8.76
C SER A 151 -3.61 -6.00 8.08
N ASN A 152 -2.46 -5.45 7.73
CA ASN A 152 -1.37 -6.20 7.11
C ASN A 152 -0.73 -7.15 8.13
N HIS A 153 -0.54 -6.73 9.38
CA HIS A 153 -0.05 -7.64 10.43
C HIS A 153 -0.99 -8.80 10.67
N ILE A 154 -2.30 -8.52 10.73
CA ILE A 154 -3.33 -9.54 10.93
C ILE A 154 -3.31 -10.52 9.76
N ALA A 155 -3.37 -10.03 8.52
CA ALA A 155 -3.33 -10.87 7.33
C ALA A 155 -2.03 -11.69 7.25
N SER A 156 -0.89 -11.09 7.57
CA SER A 156 0.41 -11.77 7.65
C SER A 156 0.36 -12.94 8.64
N ALA A 157 -0.06 -12.69 9.88
CA ALA A 157 -0.15 -13.73 10.91
C ALA A 157 -1.11 -14.86 10.53
N VAL A 158 -2.30 -14.54 10.00
CA VAL A 158 -3.28 -15.54 9.55
C VAL A 158 -2.75 -16.37 8.40
N LEU A 159 -2.17 -15.75 7.37
CA LEU A 159 -1.66 -16.46 6.20
C LEU A 159 -0.43 -17.31 6.55
N MET A 160 0.50 -16.79 7.35
CA MET A 160 1.64 -17.56 7.84
C MET A 160 1.20 -18.80 8.64
N GLN A 161 0.16 -18.67 9.45
CA GLN A 161 -0.44 -19.80 10.18
C GLN A 161 -1.08 -20.81 9.22
N ARG A 162 -1.95 -20.37 8.30
CA ARG A 162 -2.68 -21.25 7.36
C ARG A 162 -1.74 -22.03 6.45
N LEU A 163 -0.69 -21.37 5.97
CA LEU A 163 0.34 -21.95 5.12
C LEU A 163 1.37 -22.77 5.92
N GLN A 164 1.22 -22.88 7.25
CA GLN A 164 2.10 -23.60 8.15
C GLN A 164 3.58 -23.17 8.01
N MET A 165 3.80 -21.87 7.83
CA MET A 165 5.15 -21.35 7.60
C MET A 165 6.05 -21.58 8.81
N PRO A 166 7.31 -22.00 8.61
CA PRO A 166 8.24 -22.19 9.71
C PRO A 166 8.47 -20.87 10.45
N GLY A 167 8.39 -20.91 11.79
CA GLY A 167 8.67 -19.73 12.62
C GLY A 167 7.52 -18.71 12.73
N TRP A 168 6.31 -19.02 12.23
CA TRP A 168 5.18 -18.06 12.28
C TRP A 168 4.82 -17.61 13.70
N ARG A 169 4.99 -18.48 14.71
CA ARG A 169 4.73 -18.14 16.11
C ARG A 169 5.78 -17.19 16.67
N GLU A 170 7.05 -17.41 16.33
CA GLU A 170 8.16 -16.55 16.72
C GLU A 170 8.01 -15.17 16.09
N GLU A 171 7.60 -15.11 14.82
CA GLU A 171 7.30 -13.85 14.14
C GLU A 171 6.10 -13.13 14.78
N LEU A 172 5.02 -13.85 15.08
CA LEU A 172 3.85 -13.28 15.78
C LEU A 172 4.22 -12.70 17.13
N ARG A 173 5.01 -13.44 17.94
CA ARG A 173 5.51 -12.95 19.23
C ARG A 173 6.42 -11.72 19.06
N ARG A 174 7.27 -11.70 18.03
CA ARG A 174 8.10 -10.53 17.72
C ARG A 174 7.24 -9.31 17.39
N GLN A 175 6.17 -9.50 16.62
CA GLN A 175 5.24 -8.42 16.31
C GLN A 175 4.55 -7.90 17.59
N MET A 176 4.10 -8.78 18.50
CA MET A 176 3.49 -8.35 19.77
C MET A 176 4.36 -7.36 20.55
N LEU A 177 5.68 -7.58 20.63
CA LEU A 177 6.60 -6.70 21.37
C LEU A 177 6.60 -5.22 20.93
N SER A 178 6.14 -4.93 19.71
CA SER A 178 6.25 -3.60 19.09
C SER A 178 4.91 -2.96 18.68
N LYS A 179 3.80 -3.67 18.84
CA LYS A 179 2.49 -3.27 18.27
C LYS A 179 1.47 -2.93 19.36
N GLU A 180 0.34 -2.39 18.96
CA GLU A 180 -0.69 -1.86 19.86
C GLU A 180 -1.50 -2.97 20.55
N GLU A 181 -2.24 -2.62 21.62
CA GLU A 181 -3.01 -3.56 22.44
C GLU A 181 -4.03 -4.39 21.64
N LEU A 182 -4.64 -3.82 20.60
CA LEU A 182 -5.58 -4.53 19.73
C LEU A 182 -4.92 -5.71 19.01
N PHE A 183 -3.68 -5.54 18.54
CA PHE A 183 -2.93 -6.63 17.91
C PHE A 183 -2.56 -7.71 18.93
N HIS A 184 -2.27 -7.33 20.17
CA HIS A 184 -1.99 -8.30 21.24
C HIS A 184 -3.17 -9.24 21.49
N ARG A 185 -4.38 -8.69 21.62
CA ARG A 185 -5.59 -9.50 21.85
C ARG A 185 -5.80 -10.51 20.73
N PHE A 186 -5.70 -10.05 19.48
CA PHE A 186 -5.75 -10.93 18.31
C PHE A 186 -4.66 -12.02 18.34
N ALA A 187 -3.41 -11.65 18.63
CA ALA A 187 -2.31 -12.59 18.65
C ALA A 187 -2.46 -13.68 19.73
N TYR A 188 -3.01 -13.32 20.91
CA TYR A 188 -3.34 -14.29 21.95
C TYR A 188 -4.42 -15.27 21.48
N GLU A 189 -5.53 -14.77 20.93
CA GLU A 189 -6.59 -15.63 20.40
C GLU A 189 -6.06 -16.59 19.33
N LEU A 190 -5.19 -16.11 18.43
CA LEU A 190 -4.61 -16.94 17.39
C LEU A 190 -3.66 -18.03 17.93
N LEU A 191 -2.96 -17.76 19.04
CA LEU A 191 -2.10 -18.72 19.72
C LEU A 191 -2.89 -19.74 20.55
N GLU A 192 -4.05 -19.37 21.09
CA GLU A 192 -4.91 -20.20 21.93
C GLU A 192 -5.88 -21.11 21.14
N GLN A 193 -6.18 -20.81 19.88
CA GLN A 193 -7.04 -21.63 19.01
C GLN A 193 -6.39 -22.97 18.57
N GLN A 194 -5.40 -23.49 19.31
CA GLN A 194 -4.69 -24.75 19.02
C GLN A 194 -4.60 -25.67 20.24
#